data_AF-A0A2G6CC37-F1
#
_entry.id   AF-A0A2G6CC37-F1
#
_cell.length_a   1.000
_cell.length_b   1.000
_cell.length_c   1.000
_cell.angle_alpha   90.00
_cell.angle_beta   90.00
_cell.angle_gamma   90.00
#
_symmetry.space_group_name_H-M   'P 1'
#
loop_
_entity.id
_entity.type
_entity.pdbx_description
1 polymer ?
#
loop_
_entity_poly.entity_id
_entity_poly.type
_entity_poly.pdbx_seq_one_letter_code
_entity_poly.pdbx_strand_id
1 'polypeptide(L)' 'MRPSDAPLETLVEETLRFDPPLHMFTRYAYEDLELFGHRFKRGDEVGLLLA' A
#
# COMPACT_ATOMS: atom_id res chain seq x y z
N MET A 1 -8.45 -16.64 20.87
CA MET A 1 -7.68 -17.13 19.71
C MET A 1 -7.28 -18.57 19.99
N ARG A 2 -7.62 -19.55 19.14
CA ARG A 2 -7.27 -20.96 19.39
C ARG A 2 -5.90 -21.27 18.74
N PRO A 3 -5.09 -22.17 19.31
CA PRO A 3 -3.68 -22.33 18.91
C PRO A 3 -3.42 -22.97 17.53
N SER A 4 -4.41 -23.06 16.63
CA SER A 4 -4.28 -23.77 15.34
C SER A 4 -4.69 -22.95 14.11
N ASP A 5 -4.91 -21.65 14.25
CA ASP A 5 -5.38 -20.78 13.15
C ASP A 5 -4.23 -20.26 12.26
N ALA A 6 -2.97 -20.59 12.55
CA ALA A 6 -1.79 -20.10 11.83
C ALA A 6 -1.82 -20.32 10.29
N PRO A 7 -2.32 -21.45 9.77
CA PRO A 7 -2.48 -21.62 8.31
C PRO A 7 -3.56 -20.71 7.72
N LEU A 8 -4.62 -20.40 8.49
CA LEU A 8 -5.69 -19.51 8.05
C LEU A 8 -5.23 -18.05 8.00
N GLU A 9 -4.52 -17.59 9.03
CA GLU A 9 -3.94 -16.25 9.03
C GLU A 9 -2.99 -16.06 7.85
N THR A 10 -2.13 -17.03 7.57
CA THR A 10 -1.21 -16.99 6.42
C THR A 10 -1.98 -16.90 5.09
N LEU A 11 -3.08 -17.65 4.95
CA LEU A 11 -3.92 -17.61 3.74
C LEU A 11 -4.61 -16.25 3.56
N VAL A 12 -5.05 -15.63 4.65
CA VAL A 12 -5.68 -14.30 4.62
C VAL A 12 -4.67 -13.25 4.14
N GLU A 13 -3.46 -13.24 4.70
CA GLU A 13 -2.41 -12.31 4.30
C GLU A 13 -2.01 -12.50 2.83
N GLU A 14 -1.89 -13.76 2.38
CA GLU A 14 -1.61 -14.05 0.98
C GLU A 14 -2.73 -13.57 0.06
N THR A 15 -4.00 -13.73 0.47
CA THR A 15 -5.15 -13.21 -0.31
C THR A 15 -5.09 -11.69 -0.44
N LEU A 16 -4.82 -10.97 0.65
CA LEU A 16 -4.69 -9.51 0.63
C LEU A 16 -3.50 -9.02 -0.19
N ARG A 17 -2.43 -9.81 -0.26
CA ARG A 17 -1.26 -9.52 -1.11
C ARG A 17 -1.54 -9.75 -2.59
N PHE A 18 -2.46 -10.64 -2.96
CA PHE A 18 -2.77 -10.94 -4.36
C PHE A 18 -3.96 -10.15 -4.92
N ASP A 19 -4.98 -9.89 -4.10
CA ASP A 19 -6.21 -9.17 -4.49
C ASP A 19 -6.66 -8.26 -3.34
N PRO A 20 -5.93 -7.17 -3.07
CA PRO A 20 -6.31 -6.24 -2.02
C PRO A 20 -7.65 -5.58 -2.38
N PRO A 21 -8.58 -5.41 -1.43
CA PRO A 21 -9.86 -4.77 -1.71
C PRO A 21 -9.73 -3.29 -2.13
N LEU A 22 -8.57 -2.67 -1.84
CA LEU A 22 -8.22 -1.32 -2.26
C LEU A 22 -6.85 -1.34 -2.94
N HIS A 23 -6.85 -1.30 -4.27
CA HIS A 23 -5.64 -1.33 -5.07
C HIS A 23 -4.92 0.02 -5.10
N MET A 24 -5.67 1.13 -5.22
CA MET A 24 -5.10 2.47 -5.36
C MET A 24 -5.70 3.45 -4.36
N PHE A 25 -4.84 4.26 -3.76
CA PHE A 25 -5.24 5.36 -2.89
C PHE A 25 -4.29 6.56 -3.08
N THR A 26 -4.69 7.74 -2.61
CA THR A 26 -3.90 8.97 -2.81
C THR A 26 -3.30 9.52 -1.52
N ARG A 27 -2.19 10.26 -1.67
CA ARG A 27 -1.53 11.05 -0.63
C ARG A 27 -1.09 12.39 -1.19
N TYR A 28 -0.89 13.38 -0.31
CA TYR A 28 -0.35 14.68 -0.70
C TYR A 28 1.11 14.81 -0.30
N ALA A 29 1.94 15.34 -1.19
CA ALA A 29 3.32 15.72 -0.86
C ALA A 29 3.31 16.96 0.03
N TYR A 30 3.93 16.90 1.21
CA TYR A 30 3.96 18.02 2.16
C TYR A 30 5.12 18.98 1.94
N GLU A 31 6.13 18.54 1.19
CA GLU A 31 7.29 19.34 0.77
C GLU A 31 7.74 18.93 -0.63
N ASP A 32 8.67 19.68 -1.21
CA ASP A 32 9.30 19.30 -2.47
C ASP A 32 10.30 18.16 -2.22
N LEU A 33 10.16 17.05 -2.95
CA LEU A 33 11.02 15.87 -2.78
C LEU A 33 11.29 15.15 -4.09
N GLU A 34 12.35 14.36 -4.12
CA GLU A 34 12.71 13.50 -5.25
C GLU A 34 12.73 12.04 -4.81
N LEU A 35 11.91 11.21 -5.46
CA LEU A 35 11.82 9.78 -5.20
C LEU A 35 11.79 9.03 -6.53
N PHE A 36 12.53 7.92 -6.62
CA PHE A 36 12.57 7.08 -7.83
C PHE A 36 12.92 7.87 -9.11
N GLY A 37 13.72 8.92 -9.01
CA GLY A 37 14.10 9.80 -10.13
C GLY A 37 12.98 10.75 -10.61
N HIS A 38 11.88 10.84 -9.85
CA HIS A 38 10.78 11.77 -10.13
C HIS A 38 10.73 12.86 -9.05
N ARG A 39 10.54 14.11 -9.47
CA ARG A 39 10.42 15.26 -8.57
C ARG A 39 8.96 15.58 -8.32
N PHE A 40 8.58 15.62 -7.05
CA PHE A 40 7.26 16.01 -6.55
C PHE A 40 7.35 17.40 -5.94
N LYS A 41 6.29 18.19 -6.12
CA LYS A 41 6.13 19.50 -5.49
C LYS A 41 5.21 19.39 -4.28
N ARG A 42 5.38 20.31 -3.33
CA ARG A 42 4.43 20.47 -2.24
C ARG A 42 3.01 20.68 -2.77
N GLY A 43 2.09 19.86 -2.31
CA GLY A 43 0.67 19.87 -2.67
C GLY A 43 0.30 18.91 -3.79
N ASP A 44 1.27 18.26 -4.45
CA ASP A 44 0.96 17.24 -5.45
C ASP A 44 0.17 16.08 -4.82
N GLU A 45 -0.91 15.66 -5.47
CA GLU A 45 -1.63 14.43 -5.14
C GLU A 45 -1.00 13.25 -5.87
N VAL A 46 -0.56 12.25 -5.11
CA VAL A 46 0.19 11.10 -5.58
C VAL A 46 -0.64 9.83 -5.38
N GLY A 47 -0.87 9.11 -6.48
CA GLY A 47 -1.47 7.78 -6.43
C GLY A 47 -0.46 6.73 -5.97
N LEU A 48 -0.86 5.91 -5.00
CA LEU A 48 -0.12 4.77 -4.49
C LEU A 48 -0.87 3.50 -4.86
N LEU A 49 -0.22 2.64 -5.64
CA LEU A 49 -0.75 1.37 -6.12
C LEU A 49 -0.14 0.22 -5.32
N LEU A 50 -0.97 -0.64 -4.76
CA LEU A 50 -0.58 -1.90 -4.16
C LEU A 50 -0.47 -2.97 -5.26
N ALA A 51 0.58 -3.77 -5.17
CA ALA A 51 0.87 -4.89 -6.09
C ALA A 51 0.27 -6.19 -5.58
#